data_AF-A0A934G4W6-F1
#
_entry.id   AF-A0A934G4W6-F1
#
_cell.length_a   1.000
_cell.length_b   1.000
_cell.length_c   1.000
_cell.angle_alpha   90.00
_cell.angle_beta   90.00
_cell.angle_gamma   90.00
#
_symmetry.space_group_name_H-M   'P 1'
#
loop_
_entity.id
_entity.type
_entity.pdbx_description
1 polymer ?
#
loop_
_entity_poly.entity_id
_entity_poly.type
_entity_poly.pdbx_seq_one_letter_code
_entity_poly.pdbx_strand_id
1 'polypeptide(L)'
;MDKVGKYEIVKELGRGATSTVYLALDPFNQQQIALKVFNLDVLHDTTRARAYRKLLLTEASLAGKLSHPHIVKIFDAVMEGDLNYMVMEYVEGETLEKYGEVDHLMHIGRIAEIVYKCCKALEYAQYQGVTHRDIKPANILLRGDSDIKISDFGAAVIENQQSTQVSGVGSPAYMSPEQIREQPLTHQTDIYSLGVTMYRLLTGKLPFDAANSYSMIYQIMNINPHAPSTFRPEIPTELDAIVLRAMNKDLAQRYQTWDEFARDLVSFISFSAPQQDEIFDTEKFNTLRELNFFCNFSDVELWEVLRISDWHKVPKDESIVHEGEEGVNFFVIANGSVLVLKQGRLLSLLHRGDCFGEMAHLSGKDAHRSTDVVSKTEVVLIEINPEVLSRASANCRFQFSEAFLGMLVKRLSMANTRISRLLSDDKEDE
;
A
#
# COMPACT_ATOMS: atom_id res chain seq x y z
N MET A 1 34.50 3.09 5.19
CA MET A 1 33.79 4.05 6.07
C MET A 1 32.92 3.18 6.93
N ASP A 2 33.23 3.07 8.21
CA ASP A 2 32.67 2.00 9.03
C ASP A 2 31.43 2.49 9.82
N LYS A 3 31.21 3.81 9.85
CA LYS A 3 30.14 4.47 10.58
C LYS A 3 29.77 5.82 9.95
N VAL A 4 28.49 6.19 10.00
CA VAL A 4 27.98 7.53 9.71
C VAL A 4 27.06 7.96 10.87
N GLY A 5 27.39 9.07 11.51
CA GLY A 5 26.71 9.47 12.75
C GLY A 5 26.81 8.37 13.81
N LYS A 6 25.65 7.89 14.30
CA LYS A 6 25.58 6.76 15.24
C LYS A 6 25.44 5.38 14.57
N TYR A 7 25.25 5.33 13.26
CA TYR A 7 24.86 4.12 12.53
C TYR A 7 26.06 3.38 11.96
N GLU A 8 26.13 2.08 12.21
CA GLU A 8 27.22 1.21 11.76
C GLU A 8 26.92 0.71 10.33
N ILE A 9 27.82 0.98 9.39
CA ILE A 9 27.58 0.61 7.98
C ILE A 9 27.81 -0.88 7.81
N VAL A 10 26.83 -1.58 7.23
CA VAL A 10 26.91 -3.00 6.90
C VAL A 10 27.35 -3.19 5.45
N LYS A 11 26.66 -2.57 4.49
CA LYS A 11 26.98 -2.61 3.07
C LYS A 11 26.35 -1.45 2.30
N GLU A 12 26.88 -1.14 1.12
CA GLU A 12 26.22 -0.25 0.16
C GLU A 12 25.02 -0.96 -0.48
N LEU A 13 23.88 -0.27 -0.56
CA LEU A 13 22.66 -0.73 -1.25
C LEU A 13 22.55 -0.14 -2.66
N GLY A 14 23.00 1.10 -2.84
CA GLY A 14 22.99 1.76 -4.14
C GLY A 14 23.66 3.12 -4.11
N ARG A 15 24.05 3.60 -5.29
CA ARG A 15 24.74 4.89 -5.47
C ARG A 15 24.13 5.66 -6.62
N GLY A 16 23.61 6.85 -6.29
CA GLY A 16 23.13 7.82 -7.26
C GLY A 16 24.17 8.91 -7.53
N ALA A 17 23.79 9.87 -8.37
CA ALA A 17 24.64 11.02 -8.71
C ALA A 17 24.95 11.93 -7.51
N THR A 18 24.04 12.00 -6.53
CA THR A 18 24.09 12.98 -5.44
C THR A 18 24.01 12.36 -4.05
N SER A 19 23.79 11.04 -3.95
CA SER A 19 23.72 10.33 -2.68
C SER A 19 24.16 8.86 -2.81
N THR A 20 24.49 8.26 -1.68
CA THR A 20 24.77 6.82 -1.56
C THR A 20 23.92 6.27 -0.44
N VAL A 21 23.22 5.16 -0.71
CA VAL A 21 22.35 4.49 0.25
C VAL A 21 23.08 3.28 0.81
N TYR A 22 23.17 3.19 2.13
CA TYR A 22 23.79 2.09 2.85
C TYR A 22 22.77 1.32 3.67
N LEU A 23 22.93 0.00 3.76
CA LEU A 23 22.38 -0.77 4.86
C LEU A 23 23.23 -0.49 6.08
N ALA A 24 22.61 -0.06 7.16
CA ALA A 24 23.29 0.20 8.42
C ALA A 24 22.51 -0.36 9.61
N LEU A 25 23.18 -0.52 10.74
CA LEU A 25 22.58 -0.95 12.00
C LEU A 25 22.40 0.28 12.91
N ASP A 26 21.19 0.44 13.46
CA ASP A 26 20.95 1.34 14.59
C ASP A 26 21.32 0.60 15.90
N PRO A 27 22.44 0.94 16.57
CA PRO A 27 22.89 0.19 17.73
C PRO A 27 21.97 0.33 18.95
N PHE A 28 21.16 1.40 19.01
CA PHE A 28 20.24 1.63 20.13
C PHE A 28 18.96 0.81 19.98
N ASN A 29 18.40 0.80 18.78
CA ASN A 29 17.16 0.08 18.49
C ASN A 29 17.40 -1.37 18.02
N GLN A 30 18.66 -1.76 17.80
CA GLN A 30 19.07 -3.07 17.27
C GLN A 30 18.32 -3.48 16.00
N GLN A 31 18.10 -2.51 15.10
CA GLN A 31 17.37 -2.72 13.85
C GLN A 31 18.19 -2.29 12.64
N GLN A 32 17.96 -2.97 11.52
CA GLN A 32 18.51 -2.57 10.22
C GLN A 32 17.76 -1.35 9.68
N ILE A 33 18.51 -0.40 9.13
CA ILE A 33 18.00 0.83 8.52
C ILE A 33 18.65 1.06 7.16
N ALA A 34 17.95 1.80 6.30
CA ALA A 34 18.52 2.35 5.08
C ALA A 34 19.03 3.77 5.37
N LEU A 35 20.32 4.01 5.17
CA LEU A 35 20.98 5.28 5.43
C LEU A 35 21.36 5.95 4.12
N LYS A 36 20.62 6.98 3.71
CA LYS A 36 20.92 7.77 2.51
C LYS A 36 21.85 8.91 2.90
N VAL A 37 23.11 8.84 2.46
CA VAL A 37 24.14 9.85 2.72
C VAL A 37 24.29 10.72 1.49
N PHE A 38 24.19 12.03 1.66
CA PHE A 38 24.23 13.00 0.57
C PHE A 38 25.66 13.53 0.37
N ASN A 39 26.13 13.50 -0.87
CA ASN A 39 27.48 13.95 -1.23
C ASN A 39 27.45 15.42 -1.67
N LEU A 40 27.53 16.34 -0.71
CA LEU A 40 27.53 17.78 -1.02
C LEU A 40 28.81 18.26 -1.72
N ASP A 41 29.93 17.55 -1.55
CA ASP A 41 31.23 17.91 -2.15
C ASP A 41 31.25 17.80 -3.68
N VAL A 42 30.31 17.07 -4.27
CA VAL A 42 30.13 16.98 -5.74
C VAL A 42 29.59 18.30 -6.32
N LEU A 43 29.12 19.23 -5.47
CA LEU A 43 28.54 20.51 -5.86
C LEU A 43 29.51 21.67 -5.58
N HIS A 44 30.58 21.77 -6.37
CA HIS A 44 31.53 22.90 -6.32
C HIS A 44 30.90 24.27 -6.72
N ASP A 45 29.64 24.31 -7.14
CA ASP A 45 28.90 25.53 -7.46
C ASP A 45 28.02 25.96 -6.27
N THR A 46 28.35 27.10 -5.67
CA THR A 46 27.65 27.70 -4.51
C THR A 46 26.14 27.91 -4.72
N THR A 47 25.68 28.05 -5.95
CA THR A 47 24.24 28.24 -6.27
C THR A 47 23.51 26.90 -6.24
N ARG A 48 24.11 25.88 -6.86
CA ARG A 48 23.57 24.49 -6.85
C ARG A 48 23.59 23.89 -5.45
N ALA A 49 24.64 24.14 -4.67
CA ALA A 49 24.72 23.69 -3.28
C ALA A 49 23.59 24.29 -2.41
N ARG A 50 23.16 25.53 -2.66
CA ARG A 50 22.06 26.17 -1.93
C ARG A 50 20.69 25.58 -2.31
N ALA A 51 20.45 25.31 -3.59
CA ALA A 51 19.26 24.61 -4.05
C ALA A 51 19.19 23.18 -3.47
N TYR A 52 20.34 22.50 -3.41
CA TYR A 52 20.46 21.15 -2.84
C TYR A 52 20.20 21.11 -1.34
N ARG A 53 20.75 22.04 -0.57
CA ARG A 53 20.39 22.18 0.85
C ARG A 53 18.90 22.41 1.06
N LYS A 54 18.23 23.18 0.20
CA LYS A 54 16.78 23.40 0.30
C LYS A 54 15.98 22.11 0.05
N LEU A 55 16.45 21.22 -0.84
CA LEU A 55 15.85 19.87 -0.96
C LEU A 55 16.01 19.08 0.31
N LEU A 56 17.23 19.01 0.81
CA LEU A 56 17.54 18.22 1.99
C LEU A 56 16.69 18.65 3.18
N LEU A 57 16.47 19.96 3.34
CA LEU A 57 15.55 20.49 4.35
C LEU A 57 14.09 20.13 4.07
N THR A 58 13.68 20.06 2.80
CA THR A 58 12.31 19.66 2.42
C THR A 58 12.09 18.18 2.70
N GLU A 59 13.01 17.31 2.26
CA GLU A 59 12.96 15.88 2.54
C GLU A 59 13.08 15.59 4.04
N ALA A 60 13.97 16.28 4.76
CA ALA A 60 14.05 16.21 6.21
C ALA A 60 12.73 16.62 6.88
N SER A 61 12.01 17.60 6.31
CA SER A 61 10.70 18.00 6.83
C SER A 61 9.61 16.93 6.63
N LEU A 62 9.84 15.91 5.82
CA LEU A 62 8.95 14.76 5.66
C LEU A 62 9.17 13.69 6.74
N ALA A 63 10.28 13.76 7.49
CA ALA A 63 10.55 12.88 8.61
C ALA A 63 9.39 12.91 9.61
N GLY A 64 8.84 11.74 9.91
CA GLY A 64 7.68 11.59 10.79
C GLY A 64 6.33 12.09 10.25
N LYS A 65 6.25 12.72 9.06
CA LYS A 65 4.97 13.20 8.49
C LYS A 65 4.20 12.11 7.75
N LEU A 66 4.91 11.28 6.98
CA LEU A 66 4.29 10.22 6.20
C LEU A 66 4.39 8.90 6.96
N SER A 67 3.24 8.32 7.29
CA SER A 67 3.13 7.02 7.93
C SER A 67 2.05 6.20 7.22
N HIS A 68 2.47 5.47 6.20
CA HIS A 68 1.60 4.62 5.37
C HIS A 68 2.32 3.30 5.08
N PRO A 69 1.63 2.14 5.07
CA PRO A 69 2.25 0.83 4.84
C PRO A 69 3.03 0.77 3.53
N HIS A 70 2.52 1.41 2.48
CA HIS A 70 3.13 1.48 1.14
C HIS A 70 4.05 2.69 0.89
N ILE A 71 4.49 3.38 1.93
CA ILE A 71 5.51 4.44 1.83
C ILE A 71 6.68 4.05 2.73
N VAL A 72 7.91 4.23 2.24
CA VAL A 72 9.12 4.06 3.06
C VAL A 72 9.10 5.09 4.19
N LYS A 73 9.12 4.62 5.43
CA LYS A 73 9.12 5.52 6.58
C LYS A 73 10.46 6.22 6.72
N ILE A 74 10.44 7.55 6.85
CA ILE A 74 11.60 8.35 7.21
C ILE A 74 11.61 8.50 8.75
N PHE A 75 12.64 7.94 9.38
CA PHE A 75 12.79 7.98 10.83
C PHE A 75 13.43 9.29 11.31
N ASP A 76 14.49 9.72 10.64
CA ASP A 76 15.28 10.88 11.04
C ASP A 76 16.04 11.46 9.83
N ALA A 77 16.42 12.73 9.90
CA ALA A 77 17.25 13.39 8.91
C ALA A 77 18.18 14.41 9.59
N VAL A 78 19.48 14.26 9.35
CA VAL A 78 20.53 15.09 9.94
C VAL A 78 21.22 15.89 8.85
N MET A 79 21.16 17.22 8.97
CA MET A 79 21.69 18.18 8.02
C MET A 79 22.57 19.23 8.74
N GLU A 80 23.57 18.76 9.49
CA GLU A 80 24.45 19.60 10.31
C GLU A 80 25.91 19.49 9.88
N GLY A 81 26.54 20.65 9.61
CA GLY A 81 27.93 20.72 9.19
C GLY A 81 28.17 19.95 7.88
N ASP A 82 29.15 19.05 7.90
CA ASP A 82 29.53 18.22 6.76
C ASP A 82 28.74 16.90 6.69
N LEU A 83 27.97 16.57 7.73
CA LEU A 83 27.19 15.33 7.80
C LEU A 83 25.75 15.56 7.35
N ASN A 84 25.43 15.00 6.18
CA ASN A 84 24.12 15.11 5.57
C ASN A 84 23.60 13.71 5.27
N TYR A 85 22.69 13.19 6.10
CA TYR A 85 22.13 11.87 5.90
C TYR A 85 20.68 11.76 6.36
N MET A 86 19.97 10.79 5.80
CA MET A 86 18.61 10.42 6.16
C MET A 86 18.55 8.96 6.57
N VAL A 87 17.80 8.71 7.65
CA VAL A 87 17.57 7.41 8.24
C VAL A 87 16.17 6.96 7.87
N MET A 88 16.09 5.85 7.15
CA MET A 88 14.85 5.34 6.57
C MET A 88 14.63 3.89 6.97
N GLU A 89 13.38 3.45 6.87
CA GLU A 89 13.00 2.04 6.91
C GLU A 89 13.83 1.26 5.87
N TYR A 90 14.48 0.19 6.33
CA TYR A 90 15.07 -0.77 5.41
C TYR A 90 13.97 -1.71 4.88
N VAL A 91 13.80 -1.72 3.57
CA VAL A 91 12.89 -2.64 2.88
C VAL A 91 13.71 -3.78 2.29
N GLU A 92 13.49 -4.98 2.78
CA GLU A 92 14.11 -6.20 2.27
C GLU A 92 13.39 -6.65 0.99
N GLY A 93 13.73 -6.00 -0.13
CA GLY A 93 13.12 -6.21 -1.45
C GLY A 93 13.97 -5.65 -2.59
N GLU A 94 13.47 -5.80 -3.81
CA GLU A 94 14.09 -5.23 -5.03
C GLU A 94 13.23 -4.07 -5.56
N THR A 95 13.81 -3.14 -6.31
CA THR A 95 13.04 -2.10 -7.00
C THR A 95 12.26 -2.68 -8.17
N LEU A 96 11.15 -2.04 -8.55
CA LEU A 96 10.38 -2.41 -9.73
C LEU A 96 11.14 -2.22 -11.06
N GLU A 97 12.31 -1.57 -11.05
CA GLU A 97 13.15 -1.34 -12.22
C GLU A 97 13.45 -2.62 -13.02
N LYS A 98 13.80 -3.71 -12.33
CA LYS A 98 14.04 -5.03 -12.92
C LYS A 98 12.84 -5.55 -13.72
N TYR A 99 11.62 -5.30 -13.23
CA TYR A 99 10.38 -5.75 -13.87
C TYR A 99 9.92 -4.83 -15.00
N GLY A 100 10.67 -3.76 -15.27
CA GLY A 100 10.55 -2.97 -16.48
C GLY A 100 11.33 -3.54 -17.66
N GLU A 101 11.95 -4.72 -17.54
CA GLU A 101 12.65 -5.39 -18.65
C GLU A 101 11.75 -6.45 -19.28
N VAL A 102 11.86 -6.64 -20.60
CA VAL A 102 11.02 -7.58 -21.36
C VAL A 102 11.14 -9.02 -20.82
N ASP A 103 12.32 -9.42 -20.36
CA ASP A 103 12.60 -10.77 -19.85
C ASP A 103 12.11 -10.98 -18.40
N HIS A 104 11.63 -9.92 -17.73
CA HIS A 104 11.25 -9.91 -16.33
C HIS A 104 9.82 -9.40 -16.09
N LEU A 105 8.98 -9.37 -17.13
CA LEU A 105 7.61 -8.85 -17.02
C LEU A 105 6.76 -9.67 -16.05
N MET A 106 5.99 -8.96 -15.22
CA MET A 106 5.03 -9.57 -14.30
C MET A 106 3.71 -9.92 -14.99
N HIS A 107 2.92 -10.76 -14.31
CA HIS A 107 1.53 -11.00 -14.67
C HIS A 107 0.72 -9.70 -14.64
N ILE A 108 -0.20 -9.53 -15.59
CA ILE A 108 -0.95 -8.28 -15.79
C ILE A 108 -1.76 -7.90 -14.55
N GLY A 109 -2.45 -8.88 -13.93
CA GLY A 109 -3.22 -8.65 -12.70
C GLY A 109 -2.35 -8.16 -11.54
N ARG A 110 -1.14 -8.70 -11.40
CA ARG A 110 -0.16 -8.30 -10.36
C ARG A 110 0.33 -6.87 -10.58
N ILE A 111 0.55 -6.46 -11.83
CA ILE A 111 0.90 -5.07 -12.15
C ILE A 111 -0.25 -4.13 -11.79
N ALA A 112 -1.49 -4.48 -12.14
CA ALA A 112 -2.65 -3.66 -11.78
C ALA A 112 -2.81 -3.51 -10.27
N GLU A 113 -2.58 -4.59 -9.50
CA GLU A 113 -2.61 -4.57 -8.04
C GLU A 113 -1.51 -3.68 -7.43
N ILE A 114 -0.28 -3.79 -7.95
CA ILE A 114 0.86 -2.95 -7.55
C ILE A 114 0.55 -1.46 -7.81
N VAL A 115 0.01 -1.13 -8.99
CA VAL A 115 -0.34 0.24 -9.34
C VAL A 115 -1.50 0.75 -8.48
N TYR A 116 -2.47 -0.10 -8.14
CA TYR A 116 -3.54 0.24 -7.21
C TYR A 116 -2.97 0.61 -5.82
N LYS A 117 -2.03 -0.18 -5.29
CA LYS A 117 -1.33 0.12 -4.03
C LYS A 117 -0.55 1.44 -4.11
N CYS A 118 0.05 1.73 -5.26
CA CYS A 118 0.70 3.02 -5.51
C CYS A 118 -0.29 4.20 -5.50
N CYS A 119 -1.46 4.05 -6.13
CA CYS A 119 -2.53 5.07 -6.09
C CYS A 119 -2.92 5.39 -4.64
N LYS A 120 -3.09 4.38 -3.78
CA LYS A 120 -3.44 4.58 -2.37
C LYS A 120 -2.35 5.25 -1.55
N ALA A 121 -1.08 4.89 -1.79
CA ALA A 121 0.05 5.58 -1.16
C ALA A 121 0.13 7.06 -1.59
N LEU A 122 -0.04 7.35 -2.88
CA LEU A 122 0.10 8.71 -3.41
C LEU A 122 -1.10 9.60 -3.09
N GLU A 123 -2.29 9.01 -2.95
CA GLU A 123 -3.48 9.66 -2.40
C GLU A 123 -3.25 10.10 -0.96
N TYR A 124 -2.74 9.20 -0.12
CA TYR A 124 -2.37 9.54 1.25
C TYR A 124 -1.33 10.67 1.29
N ALA A 125 -0.28 10.58 0.48
CA ALA A 125 0.74 11.63 0.41
C ALA A 125 0.16 12.99 -0.03
N GLN A 126 -0.74 12.99 -1.01
CA GLN A 126 -1.47 14.20 -1.44
C GLN A 126 -2.26 14.81 -0.29
N TYR A 127 -2.98 14.01 0.50
CA TYR A 127 -3.72 14.51 1.66
C TYR A 127 -2.82 15.10 2.75
N GLN A 128 -1.57 14.62 2.85
CA GLN A 128 -0.54 15.22 3.70
C GLN A 128 0.16 16.45 3.06
N GLY A 129 -0.32 16.92 1.90
CA GLY A 129 0.22 18.08 1.19
C GLY A 129 1.51 17.80 0.43
N VAL A 130 1.80 16.53 0.12
CA VAL A 130 3.04 16.09 -0.54
C VAL A 130 2.74 15.58 -1.95
N THR A 131 3.53 16.03 -2.92
CA THR A 131 3.56 15.50 -4.30
C THR A 131 4.94 14.91 -4.53
N HIS A 132 5.02 13.69 -5.06
CA HIS A 132 6.25 12.92 -5.19
C HIS A 132 7.20 13.47 -6.27
N ARG A 133 6.68 13.72 -7.48
CA ARG A 133 7.32 14.34 -8.67
C ARG A 133 8.38 13.51 -9.40
N ASP A 134 8.84 12.40 -8.82
CA ASP A 134 9.80 11.47 -9.45
C ASP A 134 9.30 10.01 -9.38
N ILE A 135 8.05 9.74 -9.75
CA ILE A 135 7.54 8.37 -9.77
C ILE A 135 8.12 7.60 -10.96
N LYS A 136 8.83 6.51 -10.67
CA LYS A 136 9.43 5.58 -11.63
C LYS A 136 9.68 4.23 -10.97
N PRO A 137 9.88 3.15 -11.75
CA PRO A 137 10.15 1.81 -11.20
C PRO A 137 11.28 1.74 -10.17
N ALA A 138 12.34 2.54 -10.32
CA ALA A 138 13.47 2.57 -9.37
C ALA A 138 13.10 3.09 -7.97
N ASN A 139 12.01 3.86 -7.84
CA ASN A 139 11.56 4.46 -6.57
C ASN A 139 10.38 3.69 -5.95
N ILE A 140 10.06 2.50 -6.47
CA ILE A 140 9.02 1.62 -5.94
C ILE A 140 9.68 0.28 -5.62
N LEU A 141 9.80 -0.02 -4.33
CA LEU A 141 10.34 -1.29 -3.84
C LEU A 141 9.23 -2.33 -3.79
N LEU A 142 9.56 -3.57 -4.12
CA LEU A 142 8.70 -4.74 -4.08
C LEU A 142 9.29 -5.78 -3.15
N ARG A 143 8.47 -6.26 -2.20
CA ARG A 143 8.77 -7.35 -1.29
C ARG A 143 7.75 -8.48 -1.50
N GLY A 144 8.25 -9.70 -1.67
CA GLY A 144 7.37 -10.85 -1.94
C GLY A 144 6.57 -10.68 -3.23
N ASP A 145 5.28 -10.99 -3.18
CA ASP A 145 4.45 -10.97 -4.39
C ASP A 145 3.92 -9.59 -4.76
N SER A 146 3.25 -8.87 -3.87
CA SER A 146 2.66 -7.57 -4.23
C SER A 146 2.79 -6.50 -3.14
N ASP A 147 3.59 -6.73 -2.10
CA ASP A 147 3.83 -5.72 -1.07
C ASP A 147 4.84 -4.68 -1.57
N ILE A 148 4.38 -3.44 -1.74
CA ILE A 148 5.20 -2.36 -2.29
C ILE A 148 5.43 -1.26 -1.27
N LYS A 149 6.55 -0.55 -1.44
CA LYS A 149 6.84 0.70 -0.73
C LYS A 149 7.43 1.73 -1.69
N ILE A 150 6.84 2.92 -1.72
CA ILE A 150 7.35 4.06 -2.48
C ILE A 150 8.43 4.77 -1.65
N SER A 151 9.62 4.98 -2.22
CA SER A 151 10.75 5.70 -1.63
C SER A 151 10.96 7.07 -2.31
N ASP A 152 11.89 7.87 -1.79
CA ASP A 152 12.41 9.08 -2.45
C ASP A 152 11.38 10.21 -2.70
N PHE A 153 10.40 10.34 -1.80
CA PHE A 153 9.53 11.52 -1.75
C PHE A 153 10.36 12.80 -1.59
N GLY A 154 10.24 13.73 -2.54
CA GLY A 154 10.80 15.08 -2.43
C GLY A 154 12.13 15.33 -3.16
N ALA A 155 12.68 14.37 -3.89
CA ALA A 155 13.97 14.52 -4.59
C ALA A 155 13.98 15.55 -5.75
N ALA A 156 12.82 15.98 -6.25
CA ALA A 156 12.73 16.67 -7.55
C ALA A 156 12.59 18.21 -7.52
N VAL A 157 12.74 18.92 -6.39
CA VAL A 157 12.65 20.41 -6.46
C VAL A 157 13.87 21.04 -7.18
N ILE A 158 14.95 20.29 -7.46
CA ILE A 158 16.17 20.85 -8.12
C ILE A 158 16.10 20.94 -9.63
N GLU A 159 15.36 20.10 -10.34
CA GLU A 159 15.30 20.27 -11.80
C GLU A 159 14.66 21.61 -12.20
N ASN A 160 13.87 22.20 -11.30
CA ASN A 160 13.13 23.43 -11.53
C ASN A 160 13.87 24.74 -11.19
N GLN A 161 15.12 24.72 -10.73
CA GLN A 161 15.88 25.95 -10.51
C GLN A 161 17.33 25.82 -10.99
N GLN A 162 17.51 26.14 -12.29
CA GLN A 162 18.78 26.30 -13.00
C GLN A 162 19.52 25.01 -13.37
N SER A 163 19.12 24.38 -14.48
CA SER A 163 20.12 23.84 -15.41
C SER A 163 19.72 24.04 -16.87
N THR A 164 20.10 25.20 -17.39
CA THR A 164 20.66 25.29 -18.74
C THR A 164 21.87 24.34 -18.83
N GLN A 165 21.64 23.05 -19.08
CA GLN A 165 22.48 22.14 -19.86
C GLN A 165 21.95 20.71 -19.70
N VAL A 166 21.11 20.34 -20.67
CA VAL A 166 20.81 18.97 -21.04
C VAL A 166 22.10 18.32 -21.53
N SER A 167 22.88 17.76 -20.60
CA SER A 167 24.02 16.89 -20.89
C SER A 167 24.46 16.21 -19.58
N GLY A 168 23.74 15.16 -19.15
CA GLY A 168 24.33 14.15 -18.26
C GLY A 168 23.62 13.84 -16.94
N VAL A 169 22.40 14.34 -16.67
CA VAL A 169 21.65 13.96 -15.46
C VAL A 169 20.22 13.60 -15.85
N GLY A 170 19.94 12.29 -15.94
CA GLY A 170 18.59 11.73 -16.11
C GLY A 170 17.97 11.83 -17.51
N SER A 171 17.22 10.80 -17.89
CA SER A 171 16.28 10.87 -19.02
C SER A 171 14.92 11.34 -18.50
N PRO A 172 14.26 12.34 -19.11
CA PRO A 172 12.98 12.88 -18.63
C PRO A 172 11.79 11.94 -18.89
N ALA A 173 12.04 10.65 -19.12
CA ALA A 173 11.09 9.68 -19.63
C ALA A 173 9.80 9.54 -18.79
N TYR A 174 9.86 9.85 -17.49
CA TYR A 174 8.73 9.76 -16.56
C TYR A 174 8.10 11.13 -16.22
N MET A 175 8.67 12.23 -16.71
CA MET A 175 8.17 13.58 -16.42
C MET A 175 6.85 13.85 -17.13
N SER A 176 5.93 14.52 -16.43
CA SER A 176 4.69 14.99 -17.05
C SER A 176 4.91 16.21 -17.97
N PRO A 177 3.98 16.47 -18.91
CA PRO A 177 4.05 17.66 -19.76
C PRO A 177 4.10 18.98 -18.97
N GLU A 178 3.41 19.06 -17.83
CA GLU A 178 3.43 20.24 -16.97
C GLU A 178 4.75 20.38 -16.19
N GLN A 179 5.46 19.29 -15.87
CA GLN A 179 6.85 19.38 -15.35
C GLN A 179 7.79 19.96 -16.40
N ILE A 180 7.72 19.46 -17.63
CA ILE A 180 8.56 19.95 -18.74
C ILE A 180 8.28 21.42 -19.07
N ARG A 181 7.03 21.88 -18.94
CA ARG A 181 6.65 23.28 -19.14
C ARG A 181 6.94 24.18 -17.93
N GLU A 182 7.46 23.63 -16.84
CA GLU A 182 7.65 24.35 -15.56
C GLU A 182 6.36 25.00 -15.05
N GLN A 183 5.22 24.35 -15.28
CA GLN A 183 3.92 24.80 -14.81
C GLN A 183 3.69 24.42 -13.34
N PRO A 184 2.73 25.06 -12.65
CA PRO A 184 2.35 24.64 -11.30
C PRO A 184 1.96 23.16 -11.29
N LEU A 185 2.69 22.38 -10.48
CA LEU A 185 2.48 20.93 -10.36
C LEU A 185 1.35 20.65 -9.38
N THR A 186 0.60 19.59 -9.67
CA THR A 186 -0.46 19.05 -8.81
C THR A 186 -0.29 17.53 -8.68
N HIS A 187 -1.16 16.85 -7.93
CA HIS A 187 -1.16 15.38 -7.85
C HIS A 187 -1.32 14.70 -9.22
N GLN A 188 -1.91 15.39 -10.20
CA GLN A 188 -2.03 14.87 -11.57
C GLN A 188 -0.66 14.65 -12.24
N THR A 189 0.39 15.33 -11.79
CA THR A 189 1.77 15.07 -12.22
C THR A 189 2.22 13.67 -11.87
N ASP A 190 1.97 13.23 -10.63
CA ASP A 190 2.31 11.88 -10.20
C ASP A 190 1.41 10.82 -10.87
N ILE A 191 0.14 11.15 -11.17
CA ILE A 191 -0.75 10.27 -11.95
C ILE A 191 -0.14 9.96 -13.32
N TYR A 192 0.40 10.98 -14.00
CA TYR A 192 1.07 10.80 -15.30
C TYR A 192 2.29 9.88 -15.17
N SER A 193 3.18 10.19 -14.23
CA SER A 193 4.40 9.42 -14.00
C SER A 193 4.11 7.96 -13.59
N LEU A 194 3.05 7.73 -12.81
CA LEU A 194 2.58 6.39 -12.49
C LEU A 194 1.99 5.69 -13.71
N GLY A 195 1.29 6.40 -14.61
CA GLY A 195 0.86 5.88 -15.90
C GLY A 195 2.02 5.42 -16.78
N VAL A 196 3.09 6.22 -16.86
CA VAL A 196 4.34 5.85 -17.56
C VAL A 196 5.00 4.62 -16.91
N THR A 197 5.02 4.58 -15.57
CA THR A 197 5.54 3.43 -14.81
C THR A 197 4.75 2.16 -15.12
N MET A 198 3.41 2.24 -15.09
CA MET A 198 2.52 1.13 -15.43
C MET A 198 2.74 0.67 -16.87
N TYR A 199 2.87 1.59 -17.83
CA TYR A 199 3.22 1.27 -19.21
C TYR A 199 4.51 0.46 -19.31
N ARG A 200 5.55 0.90 -18.60
CA ARG A 200 6.86 0.24 -18.60
C ARG A 200 6.80 -1.16 -17.99
N LEU A 201 6.09 -1.34 -16.89
CA LEU A 201 5.92 -2.64 -16.24
C LEU A 201 5.08 -3.61 -17.07
N LEU A 202 4.13 -3.10 -17.85
CA LEU A 202 3.31 -3.93 -18.73
C LEU A 202 4.06 -4.41 -19.97
N THR A 203 4.90 -3.56 -20.55
CA THR A 203 5.45 -3.77 -21.91
C THR A 203 6.95 -4.00 -21.96
N GLY A 204 7.68 -3.67 -20.89
CA GLY A 204 9.14 -3.63 -20.89
C GLY A 204 9.72 -2.48 -21.72
N LYS A 205 8.88 -1.54 -22.17
CA LYS A 205 9.25 -0.39 -23.02
C LYS A 205 8.76 0.92 -22.42
N LEU A 206 9.46 2.01 -22.71
CA LEU A 206 8.94 3.34 -22.39
C LEU A 206 7.89 3.75 -23.44
N PRO A 207 6.88 4.55 -23.08
CA PRO A 207 5.90 5.06 -24.03
C PRO A 207 6.52 5.99 -25.08
N PHE A 208 7.64 6.63 -24.72
CA PHE A 208 8.45 7.48 -25.59
C PHE A 208 9.89 7.01 -25.53
N ASP A 209 10.52 6.88 -26.69
CA ASP A 209 11.92 6.49 -26.83
C ASP A 209 12.60 7.43 -27.83
N ALA A 210 13.66 8.07 -27.39
CA ALA A 210 14.32 9.12 -28.13
C ALA A 210 15.82 9.14 -27.85
N ALA A 211 16.60 9.38 -28.91
CA ALA A 211 18.07 9.34 -28.84
C ALA A 211 18.70 10.47 -28.01
N ASN A 212 17.95 11.53 -27.68
CA ASN A 212 18.44 12.65 -26.88
C ASN A 212 17.27 13.30 -26.11
N SER A 213 17.58 14.08 -25.07
CA SER A 213 16.54 14.62 -24.20
C SER A 213 15.67 15.70 -24.85
N TYR A 214 16.15 16.43 -25.86
CA TYR A 214 15.31 17.37 -26.61
C TYR A 214 14.22 16.65 -27.41
N SER A 215 14.58 15.55 -28.08
CA SER A 215 13.63 14.69 -28.79
C SER A 215 12.69 13.98 -27.81
N MET A 216 13.17 13.56 -26.64
CA MET A 216 12.33 12.99 -25.58
C MET A 216 11.27 13.98 -25.10
N ILE A 217 11.71 15.21 -24.78
CA ILE A 217 10.82 16.32 -24.41
C ILE A 217 9.78 16.54 -25.52
N TYR A 218 10.20 16.65 -26.78
CA TYR A 218 9.27 16.84 -27.88
C TYR A 218 8.21 15.74 -27.96
N GLN A 219 8.60 14.46 -27.79
CA GLN A 219 7.66 13.35 -27.80
C GLN A 219 6.66 13.42 -26.64
N ILE A 220 7.14 13.64 -25.41
CA ILE A 220 6.28 13.79 -24.22
C ILE A 220 5.25 14.91 -24.43
N MET A 221 5.65 16.01 -25.08
CA MET A 221 4.79 17.17 -25.30
C MET A 221 3.79 17.00 -26.44
N ASN A 222 4.15 16.29 -27.51
CA ASN A 222 3.44 16.39 -28.79
C ASN A 222 3.02 15.06 -29.42
N ILE A 223 3.60 13.92 -29.02
CA ILE A 223 3.37 12.63 -29.66
C ILE A 223 2.50 11.75 -28.76
N ASN A 224 1.47 11.11 -29.33
CA ASN A 224 0.66 10.16 -28.59
C ASN A 224 1.38 8.80 -28.50
N PRO A 225 1.42 8.18 -27.31
CA PRO A 225 2.06 6.89 -27.15
C PRO A 225 1.21 5.79 -27.81
N HIS A 226 1.87 4.72 -28.27
CA HIS A 226 1.18 3.51 -28.69
C HIS A 226 0.49 2.84 -27.50
N ALA A 227 -0.64 2.19 -27.70
CA ALA A 227 -1.30 1.41 -26.65
C ALA A 227 -0.41 0.25 -26.17
N PRO A 228 -0.36 -0.08 -24.86
CA PRO A 228 0.39 -1.22 -24.35
C PRO A 228 0.19 -2.54 -25.12
N SER A 229 -1.05 -2.85 -25.52
CA SER A 229 -1.40 -4.03 -26.33
C SER A 229 -0.68 -4.13 -27.67
N THR A 230 -0.14 -3.01 -28.19
CA THR A 230 0.71 -3.00 -29.39
C THR A 230 2.00 -3.79 -29.19
N PHE A 231 2.52 -3.82 -27.96
CA PHE A 231 3.78 -4.50 -27.62
C PHE A 231 3.57 -5.80 -26.87
N ARG A 232 2.43 -5.96 -26.19
CA ARG A 232 2.07 -7.17 -25.45
C ARG A 232 0.59 -7.51 -25.72
N PRO A 233 0.29 -8.29 -26.77
CA PRO A 233 -1.08 -8.51 -27.27
C PRO A 233 -2.06 -9.15 -26.27
N GLU A 234 -1.56 -9.80 -25.22
CA GLU A 234 -2.43 -10.34 -24.15
C GLU A 234 -3.03 -9.26 -23.23
N ILE A 235 -2.59 -8.00 -23.35
CA ILE A 235 -3.16 -6.88 -22.59
C ILE A 235 -4.57 -6.55 -23.10
N PRO A 236 -5.60 -6.58 -22.23
CA PRO A 236 -6.95 -6.20 -22.61
C PRO A 236 -7.07 -4.70 -22.92
N THR A 237 -8.00 -4.36 -23.82
CA THR A 237 -8.25 -2.98 -24.27
C THR A 237 -8.67 -2.03 -23.14
N GLU A 238 -9.29 -2.57 -22.10
CA GLU A 238 -9.66 -1.87 -20.88
C GLU A 238 -8.42 -1.33 -20.18
N LEU A 239 -7.36 -2.13 -20.11
CA LEU A 239 -6.11 -1.74 -19.47
C LEU A 239 -5.32 -0.73 -20.32
N ASP A 240 -5.39 -0.84 -21.65
CA ASP A 240 -4.88 0.21 -22.54
C ASP A 240 -5.54 1.56 -22.24
N ALA A 241 -6.87 1.58 -22.12
CA ALA A 241 -7.62 2.79 -21.84
C ALA A 241 -7.21 3.43 -20.50
N ILE A 242 -7.05 2.61 -19.45
CA ILE A 242 -6.60 3.06 -18.12
C ILE A 242 -5.21 3.72 -18.22
N VAL A 243 -4.24 3.03 -18.85
CA VAL A 243 -2.86 3.52 -18.98
C VAL A 243 -2.79 4.81 -19.81
N LEU A 244 -3.49 4.85 -20.94
CA LEU A 244 -3.52 6.02 -21.82
C LEU A 244 -4.23 7.22 -21.18
N ARG A 245 -5.26 6.97 -20.35
CA ARG A 245 -5.94 8.02 -19.59
C ARG A 245 -5.06 8.61 -18.50
N ALA A 246 -4.31 7.77 -17.76
CA ALA A 246 -3.34 8.24 -16.77
C ALA A 246 -2.24 9.10 -17.41
N MET A 247 -1.78 8.74 -18.62
CA MET A 247 -0.78 9.49 -19.37
C MET A 247 -1.35 10.59 -20.28
N ASN A 248 -2.62 10.99 -20.11
CA ASN A 248 -3.20 12.01 -20.97
C ASN A 248 -2.48 13.36 -20.77
N LYS A 249 -2.12 14.04 -21.87
CA LYS A 249 -1.41 15.33 -21.81
C LYS A 249 -2.32 16.47 -21.38
N ASP A 250 -3.62 16.36 -21.64
CA ASP A 250 -4.62 17.32 -21.19
C ASP A 250 -5.08 16.95 -19.77
N LEU A 251 -4.85 17.85 -18.82
CA LEU A 251 -5.23 17.69 -17.43
C LEU A 251 -6.75 17.52 -17.25
N ALA A 252 -7.58 18.06 -18.15
CA ALA A 252 -9.03 17.87 -18.06
C ALA A 252 -9.47 16.45 -18.48
N GLN A 253 -8.64 15.75 -19.25
CA GLN A 253 -8.92 14.40 -19.74
C GLN A 253 -8.17 13.31 -18.94
N ARG A 254 -7.12 13.70 -18.20
CA ARG A 254 -6.43 12.84 -17.24
C ARG A 254 -7.35 12.51 -16.05
N TYR A 255 -7.05 11.45 -15.30
CA TYR A 255 -7.74 11.16 -14.04
C TYR A 255 -7.69 12.37 -13.10
N GLN A 256 -8.84 12.77 -12.58
CA GLN A 256 -8.95 13.95 -11.73
C GLN A 256 -8.54 13.66 -10.28
N THR A 257 -8.72 12.41 -9.83
CA THR A 257 -8.39 11.96 -8.48
C THR A 257 -7.73 10.58 -8.50
N TRP A 258 -6.99 10.26 -7.45
CA TRP A 258 -6.42 8.92 -7.26
C TRP A 258 -7.49 7.85 -7.13
N ASP A 259 -8.56 8.11 -6.37
CA ASP A 259 -9.74 7.23 -6.29
C ASP A 259 -10.35 6.88 -7.66
N GLU A 260 -10.34 7.81 -8.62
CA GLU A 260 -10.85 7.53 -9.96
C GLU A 260 -9.96 6.53 -10.70
N PHE A 261 -8.64 6.73 -10.66
CA PHE A 261 -7.68 5.80 -11.24
C PHE A 261 -7.72 4.43 -10.54
N ALA A 262 -7.75 4.42 -9.21
CA ALA A 262 -7.84 3.22 -8.39
C ALA A 262 -9.12 2.41 -8.68
N ARG A 263 -10.26 3.08 -8.91
CA ARG A 263 -11.54 2.41 -9.21
C ARG A 263 -11.50 1.67 -10.55
N ASP A 264 -10.89 2.26 -11.57
CA ASP A 264 -10.77 1.59 -12.88
C ASP A 264 -9.86 0.35 -12.77
N LEU A 265 -8.77 0.44 -11.99
CA LEU A 265 -7.89 -0.70 -11.70
C LEU A 265 -8.62 -1.82 -10.94
N VAL A 266 -9.41 -1.47 -9.92
CA VAL A 266 -10.25 -2.44 -9.18
C VAL A 266 -11.20 -3.14 -10.14
N SER A 267 -11.92 -2.38 -10.97
CA SER A 267 -12.89 -2.93 -11.93
C SER A 267 -12.22 -3.90 -12.91
N PHE A 268 -11.01 -3.57 -13.36
CA PHE A 268 -10.20 -4.44 -14.19
C PHE A 268 -9.77 -5.73 -13.48
N ILE A 269 -9.27 -5.63 -12.24
CA ILE A 269 -8.84 -6.79 -11.44
C ILE A 269 -10.01 -7.74 -11.18
N SER A 270 -11.17 -7.20 -10.78
CA SER A 270 -12.37 -8.00 -10.51
C SER A 270 -12.91 -8.71 -11.75
N PHE A 271 -12.81 -8.11 -12.94
CA PHE A 271 -13.24 -8.75 -14.19
C PHE A 271 -12.21 -9.75 -14.73
N SER A 272 -10.92 -9.47 -14.53
CA SER A 272 -9.81 -10.32 -14.98
C SER A 272 -9.53 -11.52 -14.07
N ALA A 273 -10.35 -11.72 -13.03
CA ALA A 273 -10.30 -12.87 -12.15
C ALA A 273 -11.20 -14.02 -12.66
N PRO A 274 -10.70 -14.91 -13.53
CA PRO A 274 -11.14 -16.30 -13.51
C PRO A 274 -9.97 -17.24 -13.14
N GLN A 275 -10.26 -18.17 -12.20
CA GLN A 275 -9.41 -19.29 -11.77
C GLN A 275 -8.02 -18.96 -11.18
N GLN A 276 -7.96 -18.05 -10.22
CA GLN A 276 -6.91 -18.11 -9.20
C GLN A 276 -7.60 -18.30 -7.83
N ASP A 277 -7.16 -19.30 -7.06
CA ASP A 277 -7.66 -19.54 -5.69
C ASP A 277 -7.36 -18.36 -4.76
N GLU A 278 -6.44 -17.49 -5.16
CA GLU A 278 -5.95 -16.33 -4.44
C GLU A 278 -6.89 -15.11 -4.56
N ILE A 279 -7.28 -14.54 -3.42
CA ILE A 279 -8.04 -13.28 -3.36
C ILE A 279 -7.02 -12.14 -3.44
N PHE A 280 -7.14 -11.26 -4.44
CA PHE A 280 -6.24 -10.11 -4.56
C PHE A 280 -6.41 -9.13 -3.39
N ASP A 281 -5.32 -8.50 -2.94
CA ASP A 281 -5.39 -7.55 -1.82
C ASP A 281 -6.31 -6.37 -2.11
N THR A 282 -6.49 -6.00 -3.38
CA THR A 282 -7.46 -4.99 -3.80
C THR A 282 -8.90 -5.40 -3.48
N GLU A 283 -9.25 -6.66 -3.73
CA GLU A 283 -10.59 -7.19 -3.41
C GLU A 283 -10.77 -7.31 -1.89
N LYS A 284 -9.73 -7.79 -1.20
CA LYS A 284 -9.71 -7.84 0.27
C LYS A 284 -9.89 -6.45 0.87
N PHE A 285 -9.17 -5.44 0.38
CA PHE A 285 -9.23 -4.06 0.87
C PHE A 285 -10.63 -3.46 0.72
N ASN A 286 -11.22 -3.58 -0.47
CA ASN A 286 -12.58 -3.09 -0.71
C ASN A 286 -13.60 -3.82 0.16
N THR A 287 -13.42 -5.14 0.32
CA THR A 287 -14.26 -5.93 1.22
C THR A 287 -14.18 -5.41 2.64
N LEU A 288 -12.98 -5.19 3.20
CA LEU A 288 -12.82 -4.60 4.54
C LEU A 288 -13.54 -3.26 4.65
N ARG A 289 -13.36 -2.37 3.67
CA ARG A 289 -13.96 -1.03 3.66
C ARG A 289 -15.49 -1.04 3.69
N GLU A 290 -16.12 -2.09 3.17
CA GLU A 290 -17.58 -2.26 3.15
C GLU A 290 -18.14 -2.94 4.41
N LEU A 291 -17.32 -3.61 5.22
CA LEU A 291 -17.78 -4.33 6.39
C LEU A 291 -18.01 -3.37 7.56
N ASN A 292 -19.18 -3.49 8.21
CA ASN A 292 -19.52 -2.70 9.39
C ASN A 292 -18.50 -2.81 10.53
N PHE A 293 -17.78 -3.93 10.64
CA PHE A 293 -16.74 -4.12 11.64
C PHE A 293 -15.59 -3.10 11.49
N PHE A 294 -15.29 -2.71 10.24
CA PHE A 294 -14.18 -1.82 9.92
C PHE A 294 -14.64 -0.41 9.51
N CYS A 295 -15.90 -0.04 9.76
CA CYS A 295 -16.47 1.22 9.26
C CYS A 295 -15.77 2.49 9.77
N ASN A 296 -15.09 2.41 10.92
CA ASN A 296 -14.33 3.51 11.53
C ASN A 296 -12.83 3.46 11.23
N PHE A 297 -12.37 2.46 10.49
CA PHE A 297 -10.96 2.31 10.13
C PHE A 297 -10.66 3.20 8.92
N SER A 298 -9.57 3.96 9.03
CA SER A 298 -8.95 4.67 7.91
C SER A 298 -8.29 3.72 6.92
N ASP A 299 -8.07 4.17 5.68
CA ASP A 299 -7.37 3.37 4.65
C ASP A 299 -6.01 2.84 5.14
N VAL A 300 -5.28 3.60 5.96
CA VAL A 300 -4.01 3.17 6.57
C VAL A 300 -4.22 1.98 7.50
N GLU A 301 -5.24 2.05 8.35
CA GLU A 301 -5.56 0.98 9.29
C GLU A 301 -6.11 -0.25 8.56
N LEU A 302 -6.88 -0.07 7.48
CA LEU A 302 -7.37 -1.18 6.64
C LEU A 302 -6.23 -1.94 5.96
N TRP A 303 -5.22 -1.24 5.43
CA TRP A 303 -4.03 -1.88 4.89
C TRP A 303 -3.22 -2.61 5.96
N GLU A 304 -3.16 -2.04 7.17
CA GLU A 304 -2.54 -2.72 8.29
C GLU A 304 -3.30 -3.99 8.68
N VAL A 305 -4.64 -3.97 8.70
CA VAL A 305 -5.51 -5.14 8.90
C VAL A 305 -5.19 -6.22 7.86
N LEU A 306 -5.10 -5.87 6.58
CA LEU A 306 -4.73 -6.83 5.53
C LEU A 306 -3.39 -7.51 5.80
N ARG A 307 -2.39 -6.74 6.24
CA ARG A 307 -1.05 -7.26 6.50
C ARG A 307 -1.00 -8.21 7.70
N ILE A 308 -1.90 -8.07 8.66
CA ILE A 308 -1.96 -8.88 9.88
C ILE A 308 -3.05 -9.95 9.86
N SER A 309 -3.72 -10.14 8.71
CA SER A 309 -4.82 -11.08 8.56
C SER A 309 -4.56 -12.14 7.50
N ASP A 310 -5.05 -13.35 7.76
CA ASP A 310 -5.09 -14.44 6.80
C ASP A 310 -6.51 -14.56 6.23
N TRP A 311 -6.64 -14.91 4.96
CA TRP A 311 -7.93 -14.98 4.27
C TRP A 311 -8.22 -16.40 3.82
N HIS A 312 -9.37 -16.94 4.22
CA HIS A 312 -9.74 -18.33 3.98
C HIS A 312 -11.06 -18.42 3.23
N LYS A 313 -11.10 -19.21 2.15
CA LYS A 313 -12.33 -19.66 1.50
C LYS A 313 -12.73 -21.00 2.10
N VAL A 314 -13.90 -21.06 2.71
CA VAL A 314 -14.45 -22.26 3.34
C VAL A 314 -15.68 -22.71 2.55
N PRO A 315 -15.69 -23.93 1.99
CA PRO A 315 -16.87 -24.49 1.33
C PRO A 315 -18.08 -24.60 2.26
N LYS A 316 -19.27 -24.80 1.71
CA LYS A 316 -20.50 -25.03 2.48
C LYS A 316 -20.42 -26.33 3.29
N ASP A 317 -21.00 -26.33 4.49
CA ASP A 317 -21.12 -27.47 5.43
C ASP A 317 -19.78 -27.97 5.99
N GLU A 318 -18.75 -27.12 6.01
CA GLU A 318 -17.42 -27.39 6.58
C GLU A 318 -17.29 -26.83 8.00
N SER A 319 -16.59 -27.56 8.88
CA SER A 319 -16.32 -27.09 10.23
C SER A 319 -15.15 -26.12 10.23
N ILE A 320 -15.33 -24.96 10.86
CA ILE A 320 -14.32 -23.91 10.96
C ILE A 320 -13.65 -23.94 12.33
N VAL A 321 -14.44 -24.15 13.38
CA VAL A 321 -13.97 -24.16 14.78
C VAL A 321 -14.69 -25.28 15.52
N HIS A 322 -13.98 -26.01 16.39
CA HIS A 322 -14.57 -27.04 17.23
C HIS A 322 -14.66 -26.63 18.71
N GLU A 323 -15.76 -26.98 19.38
CA GLU A 323 -15.93 -26.78 20.82
C GLU A 323 -14.84 -27.57 21.59
N GLY A 324 -14.17 -26.91 22.53
CA GLY A 324 -13.06 -27.47 23.32
C GLY A 324 -11.69 -27.42 22.65
N GLU A 325 -11.61 -26.99 21.39
CA GLU A 325 -10.33 -26.79 20.71
C GLU A 325 -9.54 -25.62 21.35
N GLU A 326 -8.21 -25.71 21.37
CA GLU A 326 -7.36 -24.58 21.73
C GLU A 326 -7.23 -23.64 20.53
N GLY A 327 -7.58 -22.36 20.69
CA GLY A 327 -7.44 -21.40 19.61
C GLY A 327 -7.71 -19.97 20.03
N VAL A 328 -6.73 -19.10 19.83
CA VAL A 328 -6.80 -17.68 20.21
C VAL A 328 -7.29 -16.77 19.08
N ASN A 329 -7.22 -17.25 17.82
CA ASN A 329 -7.56 -16.45 16.65
C ASN A 329 -9.05 -16.13 16.61
N PHE A 330 -9.39 -14.94 16.12
CA PHE A 330 -10.78 -14.57 15.84
C PHE A 330 -10.98 -14.37 14.34
N PHE A 331 -12.23 -14.47 13.90
CA PHE A 331 -12.58 -14.45 12.49
C PHE A 331 -13.66 -13.41 12.24
N VAL A 332 -13.48 -12.58 11.21
CA VAL A 332 -14.53 -11.70 10.67
C VAL A 332 -15.06 -12.29 9.37
N ILE A 333 -16.38 -12.33 9.22
CA ILE A 333 -17.04 -12.90 8.03
C ILE A 333 -17.04 -11.86 6.91
N ALA A 334 -16.17 -12.03 5.92
CA ALA A 334 -16.09 -11.17 4.74
C ALA A 334 -17.26 -11.41 3.77
N ASN A 335 -17.66 -12.67 3.61
CA ASN A 335 -18.80 -13.08 2.79
C ASN A 335 -19.41 -14.39 3.32
N GLY A 336 -20.71 -14.61 3.07
CA GLY A 336 -21.41 -15.83 3.48
C GLY A 336 -22.04 -15.79 4.87
N SER A 337 -22.32 -16.96 5.44
CA SER A 337 -22.91 -17.13 6.77
C SER A 337 -22.45 -18.42 7.45
N VAL A 338 -22.37 -18.39 8.79
CA VAL A 338 -21.95 -19.52 9.62
C VAL A 338 -22.98 -19.80 10.72
N LEU A 339 -23.11 -21.07 11.08
CA LEU A 339 -23.90 -21.55 12.22
C LEU A 339 -22.98 -21.64 13.44
N VAL A 340 -23.41 -21.08 14.56
CA VAL A 340 -22.75 -21.24 15.86
C VAL A 340 -23.56 -22.24 16.68
N LEU A 341 -22.94 -23.36 17.05
CA LEU A 341 -23.56 -24.45 17.76
C LEU A 341 -22.93 -24.59 19.15
N LYS A 342 -23.73 -24.90 20.17
CA LYS A 342 -23.24 -25.30 21.49
C LYS A 342 -23.82 -26.65 21.84
N GLN A 343 -22.97 -27.64 22.09
CA GLN A 343 -23.41 -29.02 22.33
C GLN A 343 -24.39 -29.52 21.24
N GLY A 344 -24.09 -29.20 19.98
CA GLY A 344 -24.92 -29.55 18.82
C GLY A 344 -26.24 -28.76 18.66
N ARG A 345 -26.55 -27.81 19.55
CA ARG A 345 -27.75 -26.96 19.44
C ARG A 345 -27.42 -25.61 18.83
N LEU A 346 -28.25 -25.15 17.90
CA LEU A 346 -28.08 -23.84 17.26
C LEU A 346 -28.24 -22.70 18.27
N LEU A 347 -27.15 -21.96 18.48
CA LEU A 347 -27.11 -20.79 19.35
C LEU A 347 -27.37 -19.50 18.57
N SER A 348 -26.73 -19.38 17.40
CA SER A 348 -26.88 -18.21 16.52
C SER A 348 -26.51 -18.53 15.08
N LEU A 349 -27.05 -17.73 14.17
CA LEU A 349 -26.59 -17.61 12.79
C LEU A 349 -25.84 -16.28 12.67
N LEU A 350 -24.62 -16.31 12.13
CA LEU A 350 -23.81 -15.11 11.87
C LEU A 350 -23.70 -14.87 10.37
N HIS A 351 -23.65 -13.61 9.98
CA HIS A 351 -23.64 -13.16 8.59
C HIS A 351 -22.42 -12.30 8.27
N ARG A 352 -22.26 -11.91 6.99
CA ARG A 352 -21.29 -10.91 6.55
C ARG A 352 -21.22 -9.71 7.50
N GLY A 353 -20.02 -9.42 7.99
CA GLY A 353 -19.72 -8.34 8.94
C GLY A 353 -19.75 -8.74 10.42
N ASP A 354 -20.29 -9.92 10.77
CA ASP A 354 -20.18 -10.47 12.12
C ASP A 354 -18.81 -11.12 12.34
N CYS A 355 -18.40 -11.23 13.60
CA CYS A 355 -17.15 -11.86 14.03
C CYS A 355 -17.41 -13.06 14.95
N PHE A 356 -16.52 -14.05 15.02
CA PHE A 356 -16.58 -15.12 16.03
C PHE A 356 -15.19 -15.50 16.51
N GLY A 357 -15.13 -16.22 17.64
CA GLY A 357 -13.86 -16.57 18.29
C GLY A 357 -13.26 -15.42 19.12
N GLU A 358 -13.94 -14.28 19.24
CA GLU A 358 -13.46 -13.11 19.98
C GLU A 358 -13.35 -13.35 21.49
N MET A 359 -14.13 -14.30 22.02
CA MET A 359 -14.10 -14.64 23.44
C MET A 359 -12.72 -15.17 23.84
N ALA A 360 -12.10 -15.99 22.98
CA ALA A 360 -10.75 -16.51 23.16
C ALA A 360 -9.70 -15.37 23.26
N HIS A 361 -9.90 -14.28 22.50
CA HIS A 361 -9.08 -13.09 22.57
C HIS A 361 -9.27 -12.32 23.91
N LEU A 362 -10.49 -12.26 24.41
CA LEU A 362 -10.87 -11.48 25.60
C LEU A 362 -10.67 -12.21 26.93
N SER A 363 -10.72 -13.55 26.95
CA SER A 363 -10.72 -14.37 28.18
C SER A 363 -9.33 -14.73 28.73
N GLY A 364 -8.24 -14.41 28.03
CA GLY A 364 -6.88 -14.69 28.49
C GLY A 364 -6.45 -16.17 28.36
N LYS A 365 -5.40 -16.56 29.09
CA LYS A 365 -4.51 -17.73 28.84
C LYS A 365 -5.12 -19.14 28.74
N ASP A 366 -6.41 -19.32 29.02
CA ASP A 366 -7.12 -20.60 28.90
C ASP A 366 -8.21 -20.55 27.81
N ALA A 367 -7.85 -20.03 26.64
CA ALA A 367 -8.75 -19.76 25.53
C ALA A 367 -9.18 -21.03 24.77
N HIS A 368 -10.04 -21.82 25.40
CA HIS A 368 -10.74 -22.92 24.72
C HIS A 368 -11.97 -22.39 23.99
N ARG A 369 -12.22 -22.93 22.81
CA ARG A 369 -13.41 -22.62 22.02
C ARG A 369 -14.66 -23.08 22.77
N SER A 370 -15.65 -22.21 22.91
CA SER A 370 -16.88 -22.49 23.67
C SER A 370 -18.05 -22.99 22.83
N THR A 371 -17.89 -23.02 21.50
CA THR A 371 -18.93 -23.35 20.52
C THR A 371 -18.29 -23.92 19.25
N ASP A 372 -18.98 -24.83 18.57
CA ASP A 372 -18.65 -25.18 17.19
C ASP A 372 -19.10 -24.07 16.24
N VAL A 373 -18.34 -23.87 15.15
CA VAL A 373 -18.72 -22.96 14.07
C VAL A 373 -18.63 -23.70 12.75
N VAL A 374 -19.75 -23.77 12.02
CA VAL A 374 -19.86 -24.51 10.76
C VAL A 374 -20.36 -23.58 9.66
N SER A 375 -19.80 -23.66 8.46
CA SER A 375 -20.23 -22.85 7.32
C SER A 375 -21.64 -23.26 6.84
N LYS A 376 -22.55 -22.30 6.70
CA LYS A 376 -23.91 -22.53 6.15
C LYS A 376 -23.95 -22.35 4.63
N THR A 377 -23.09 -21.49 4.13
CA THR A 377 -22.88 -21.20 2.70
C THR A 377 -21.39 -21.39 2.40
N GLU A 378 -20.96 -21.12 1.17
CA GLU A 378 -19.55 -20.77 0.97
C GLU A 378 -19.24 -19.48 1.76
N VAL A 379 -18.10 -19.45 2.45
CA VAL A 379 -17.72 -18.38 3.37
C VAL A 379 -16.32 -17.89 3.05
N VAL A 380 -16.13 -16.58 3.06
CA VAL A 380 -14.79 -15.97 3.08
C VAL A 380 -14.56 -15.42 4.48
N LEU A 381 -13.49 -15.85 5.12
CA LEU A 381 -13.12 -15.48 6.49
C LEU A 381 -11.85 -14.65 6.49
N ILE A 382 -11.82 -13.65 7.37
CA ILE A 382 -10.66 -12.86 7.73
C ILE A 382 -10.20 -13.34 9.10
N GLU A 383 -9.15 -14.14 9.16
CA GLU A 383 -8.55 -14.65 10.38
C GLU A 383 -7.52 -13.65 10.91
N ILE A 384 -7.59 -13.35 12.20
CA ILE A 384 -6.67 -12.43 12.87
C ILE A 384 -6.12 -13.07 14.13
N ASN A 385 -4.79 -13.11 14.22
CA ASN A 385 -4.08 -13.56 15.41
C ASN A 385 -3.91 -12.40 16.41
N PRO A 386 -4.43 -12.52 17.65
CA PRO A 386 -4.27 -11.53 18.71
C PRO A 386 -2.83 -11.08 18.99
N GLU A 387 -1.86 -11.99 18.93
CA GLU A 387 -0.47 -11.66 19.20
C GLU A 387 0.12 -10.79 18.09
N VAL A 388 -0.27 -11.04 16.83
CA VAL A 388 0.11 -10.19 15.69
C VAL A 388 -0.58 -8.83 15.80
N LEU A 389 -1.86 -8.81 16.13
CA LEU A 389 -2.62 -7.58 16.38
C LEU A 389 -2.01 -6.74 17.51
N SER A 390 -1.47 -7.36 18.56
CA SER A 390 -0.81 -6.65 19.66
C SER A 390 0.39 -5.79 19.19
N ARG A 391 1.02 -6.18 18.06
CA ARG A 391 2.17 -5.49 17.44
C ARG A 391 1.77 -4.46 16.38
N ALA A 392 0.49 -4.36 16.04
CA ALA A 392 -0.03 -3.35 15.11
C ALA A 392 0.09 -1.93 15.68
N SER A 393 -0.22 -0.91 14.88
CA SER A 393 -0.22 0.49 15.30
C SER A 393 -1.21 0.73 16.44
N ALA A 394 -0.94 1.73 17.27
CA ALA A 394 -1.81 2.08 18.39
C ALA A 394 -3.23 2.44 17.94
N ASN A 395 -3.35 3.12 16.80
CA ASN A 395 -4.63 3.49 16.22
C ASN A 395 -5.39 2.26 15.73
N CYS A 396 -4.74 1.36 14.97
CA CYS A 396 -5.36 0.12 14.52
C CYS A 396 -5.87 -0.72 15.71
N ARG A 397 -5.06 -0.91 16.77
CA ARG A 397 -5.50 -1.61 17.99
C ARG A 397 -6.67 -0.93 18.69
N PHE A 398 -6.70 0.40 18.71
CA PHE A 398 -7.80 1.18 19.27
C PHE A 398 -9.09 0.93 18.48
N GLN A 399 -9.03 0.99 17.14
CA GLN A 399 -10.20 0.72 16.29
C GLN A 399 -10.74 -0.70 16.45
N PHE A 400 -9.86 -1.70 16.56
CA PHE A 400 -10.28 -3.07 16.90
C PHE A 400 -11.00 -3.13 18.24
N SER A 401 -10.47 -2.45 19.26
CA SER A 401 -11.09 -2.42 20.59
C SER A 401 -12.48 -1.78 20.56
N GLU A 402 -12.64 -0.66 19.87
CA GLU A 402 -13.93 0.02 19.68
C GLU A 402 -14.93 -0.86 18.91
N ALA A 403 -14.49 -1.52 17.83
CA ALA A 403 -15.31 -2.45 17.06
C ALA A 403 -15.79 -3.64 17.91
N PHE A 404 -14.90 -4.23 18.71
CA PHE A 404 -15.26 -5.31 19.63
C PHE A 404 -16.24 -4.85 20.71
N LEU A 405 -16.02 -3.69 21.32
CA LEU A 405 -16.93 -3.14 22.33
C LEU A 405 -18.33 -2.91 21.75
N GLY A 406 -18.42 -2.27 20.57
CA GLY A 406 -19.70 -2.06 19.89
C GLY A 406 -20.43 -3.37 19.58
N MET A 407 -19.69 -4.40 19.15
CA MET A 407 -20.25 -5.73 18.90
C MET A 407 -20.74 -6.41 20.18
N LEU A 408 -19.95 -6.41 21.25
CA LEU A 408 -20.31 -7.04 22.53
C LEU A 408 -21.56 -6.39 23.11
N VAL A 409 -21.67 -5.07 23.05
CA VAL A 409 -22.87 -4.33 23.47
C VAL A 409 -24.09 -4.78 22.65
N LYS A 410 -23.96 -4.90 21.32
CA LYS A 410 -25.03 -5.38 20.45
C LYS A 410 -25.46 -6.81 20.82
N ARG A 411 -24.50 -7.72 21.05
CA ARG A 411 -24.77 -9.11 21.44
C ARG A 411 -25.43 -9.22 22.81
N LEU A 412 -24.95 -8.47 23.79
CA LEU A 412 -25.52 -8.44 25.14
C LEU A 412 -26.96 -7.92 25.11
N SER A 413 -27.23 -6.87 24.34
CA SER A 413 -28.58 -6.35 24.13
C SER A 413 -29.51 -7.40 23.50
N MET A 414 -29.04 -8.13 22.48
CA MET A 414 -29.79 -9.23 21.86
C MET A 414 -30.05 -10.39 22.84
N ALA A 415 -29.04 -10.78 23.62
CA ALA A 415 -29.17 -11.83 24.63
C ALA A 415 -30.17 -11.44 25.72
N ASN A 416 -30.07 -10.23 26.26
CA ASN A 416 -31.02 -9.70 27.24
C ASN A 416 -32.45 -9.66 26.68
N THR A 417 -32.61 -9.25 25.41
CA THR A 417 -33.93 -9.25 24.75
C THR A 417 -34.49 -10.67 24.62
N ARG A 418 -33.66 -11.66 24.29
CA ARG A 418 -34.09 -13.08 24.21
C ARG A 418 -34.46 -13.64 25.58
N ILE A 419 -33.64 -13.36 26.61
CA ILE A 419 -33.92 -13.79 27.99
C ILE A 419 -35.22 -13.16 28.49
N SER A 420 -35.43 -11.86 28.26
CA SER A 420 -36.68 -11.20 28.63
C SER A 420 -37.92 -11.80 27.95
N ARG A 421 -37.80 -12.27 26.71
CA ARG A 421 -38.90 -12.98 26.02
C ARG A 421 -39.18 -14.36 26.61
N LEU A 422 -38.14 -15.12 26.91
CA LEU A 422 -38.29 -16.42 27.58
C LEU A 422 -38.95 -16.27 28.96
N LEU A 423 -38.58 -15.23 29.72
CA LEU A 423 -39.18 -14.93 31.02
C LEU A 423 -40.60 -14.35 30.95
N SER A 424 -41.01 -13.79 29.81
CA SER A 424 -42.39 -13.33 29.60
C SER A 424 -43.32 -14.46 29.15
N ASP A 425 -42.82 -15.39 28.35
CA ASP A 425 -43.59 -16.54 27.88
C ASP A 425 -43.88 -17.52 29.05
N ASP A 426 -42.96 -17.68 30.02
CA ASP A 426 -43.18 -18.46 31.24
C ASP A 426 -44.24 -17.86 32.20
N LYS A 427 -44.69 -16.62 31.98
CA LYS A 427 -45.73 -15.96 32.81
C LYS A 427 -47.14 -16.01 32.21
N GLU A 428 -47.30 -16.50 30.98
CA GLU A 428 -48.63 -16.69 30.37
C GLU A 428 -49.19 -18.10 30.60
N ASP A 429 -48.39 -19.02 31.16
CA ASP A 429 -48.78 -20.41 31.47
C ASP A 429 -49.02 -20.69 32.99
N GLU A 430 -49.00 -19.66 33.85
CA GLU A 430 -49.51 -19.69 35.25
C GLU A 430 -50.84 -18.93 35.37
#